data_AF-A0A6J1FEZ2-F1
#
_entry.id   AF-A0A6J1FEZ2-F1
#
_cell.length_a   1.000
_cell.length_b   1.000
_cell.length_c   1.000
_cell.angle_alpha   90.00
_cell.angle_beta   90.00
_cell.angle_gamma   90.00
#
_symmetry.space_group_name_H-M   'P 1'
#
loop_
_entity.id
_entity.type
_entity.pdbx_description
1 polymer ?
#
loop_
_entity_poly.entity_id
_entity_poly.type
_entity_poly.pdbx_seq_one_letter_code
_entity_poly.pdbx_strand_id
1 'polypeptide(L)'
;MTVVATAAALSLPIYISKSPKLNFRKSAKGGFRVFAVFGEEGAIERKSGWETLFDVEDPRTKVPQCKGKFLDVNQALEVARYDIQYCDWRARQDVLTIMLLHEKVVEVLNPLARDYKSIGTMKKELAGLQDELAEAHRQVHISEARVATALDKLAYMEELVHDRLLQDRNTAELDTPSTSPGTSTQSHDSINRRSPKKSLNVSGPTQPYHPRLKNFWYPVAFSSDLKDDTMVPFDCFEEPWVLFRGKDGNPGCIRNTCAHRACPLHLGSVNNGRVQCPYHGWEYSTDGKCEKMPSTRLQNVKIKSLPCFEKEGMIWVWPGNDPPAANLPSLQPPPGFQIHAELVIEIPVEHGLLLDNLLDLAHAPFTHTSTFAKGWSVPSLVKFLTPASGLQGYWDPYPIDMEFGPPCMVLSTIGISKPGKLEGQSTRECSTHLHQLHVCLPSTRQKTRLLYRMSLDFAPVLKNIPFMHYLWRHFAEQVLNEDLRLVIGQQERMLNGANIWNMPVSYDKLGVRYRVWRNAVEEGAKQLPFSKSN
;
A
#
# COMPACT_ATOMS: atom_id res chain seq x y z
N MET A 1 2.58 56.24 35.93
CA MET A 1 1.24 55.65 36.12
C MET A 1 1.43 54.15 36.29
N THR A 2 1.01 53.63 37.44
CA THR A 2 1.09 52.22 37.83
C THR A 2 -0.30 51.60 37.74
N VAL A 3 -0.42 50.41 37.15
CA VAL A 3 -1.33 49.35 37.65
C VAL A 3 -0.65 48.00 37.44
N VAL A 4 -0.65 47.18 38.48
CA VAL A 4 -0.23 45.77 38.53
C VAL A 4 -1.41 44.99 39.11
N ALA A 5 -1.72 43.81 38.57
CA ALA A 5 -2.53 42.78 39.22
C ALA A 5 -2.22 41.42 38.56
N THR A 6 -1.36 40.57 39.12
CA THR A 6 -1.56 39.61 40.23
C THR A 6 -2.45 38.42 39.91
N ALA A 7 -1.88 37.22 40.01
CA ALA A 7 -2.56 35.94 39.93
C ALA A 7 -3.26 35.57 41.26
N ALA A 8 -4.26 34.69 41.18
CA ALA A 8 -4.77 33.93 42.32
C ALA A 8 -5.19 32.53 41.86
N ALA A 9 -4.65 31.50 42.52
CA ALA A 9 -5.15 30.13 42.42
C ALA A 9 -6.23 29.91 43.50
N LEU A 10 -7.23 29.06 43.23
CA LEU A 10 -8.08 28.49 44.29
C LEU A 10 -8.55 27.07 43.91
N SER A 11 -8.88 26.30 44.94
CA SER A 11 -8.87 24.83 44.96
C SER A 11 -10.26 24.17 44.96
N LEU A 12 -10.24 22.84 44.78
CA LEU A 12 -11.32 21.85 44.94
C LEU A 12 -12.32 22.13 46.10
N PRO A 13 -13.53 21.58 46.01
CA PRO A 13 -13.77 20.38 46.82
C PRO A 13 -14.54 19.23 46.13
N ILE A 14 -14.14 18.01 46.46
CA ILE A 14 -14.93 16.77 46.32
C ILE A 14 -15.89 16.69 47.51
N TYR A 15 -17.15 16.28 47.33
CA TYR A 15 -17.89 15.63 48.43
C TYR A 15 -18.95 14.61 47.98
N ILE A 16 -19.18 13.62 48.84
CA ILE A 16 -19.97 12.40 48.62
C ILE A 16 -21.33 12.50 49.34
N SER A 17 -22.41 12.03 48.70
CA SER A 17 -23.73 11.79 49.32
C SER A 17 -24.43 10.66 48.56
N LYS A 18 -24.43 9.41 49.03
CA LYS A 18 -25.33 8.78 50.01
C LYS A 18 -26.84 8.88 49.69
N SER A 19 -27.50 7.73 49.78
CA SER A 19 -28.85 7.42 49.34
C SER A 19 -29.92 7.54 50.44
N PRO A 20 -31.21 7.54 50.08
CA PRO A 20 -32.30 7.14 50.96
C PRO A 20 -32.88 5.75 50.57
N LYS A 21 -33.16 4.92 51.58
CA LYS A 21 -34.05 3.75 51.49
C LYS A 21 -35.45 4.15 51.97
N LEU A 22 -36.52 3.61 51.36
CA LEU A 22 -37.86 3.33 51.93
C LEU A 22 -38.77 2.78 50.79
N ASN A 23 -39.75 1.90 50.96
CA ASN A 23 -39.96 0.81 51.94
C ASN A 23 -40.98 -0.23 51.36
N PHE A 24 -41.06 -1.44 51.95
CA PHE A 24 -41.83 -2.59 51.43
C PHE A 24 -43.37 -2.55 51.64
N ARG A 25 -44.14 -3.19 50.71
CA ARG A 25 -45.14 -4.25 51.04
C ARG A 25 -45.71 -5.03 49.83
N LYS A 26 -45.48 -6.36 49.86
CA LYS A 26 -46.39 -7.53 49.62
C LYS A 26 -47.67 -7.31 48.77
N SER A 27 -48.10 -8.18 47.84
CA SER A 27 -48.24 -9.66 47.90
C SER A 27 -48.80 -10.18 46.55
N ALA A 28 -48.79 -11.45 46.09
CA ALA A 28 -47.98 -12.67 46.28
C ALA A 28 -48.49 -13.80 45.31
N LYS A 29 -47.85 -15.00 45.33
CA LYS A 29 -48.06 -16.22 44.49
C LYS A 29 -47.38 -16.20 43.10
N GLY A 30 -46.61 -17.21 42.69
CA GLY A 30 -46.12 -18.39 43.44
C GLY A 30 -45.58 -19.49 42.52
N GLY A 31 -44.29 -19.83 42.64
CA GLY A 31 -43.65 -20.93 41.90
C GLY A 31 -42.21 -21.14 42.40
N PHE A 32 -41.93 -22.28 43.02
CA PHE A 32 -40.62 -22.60 43.61
C PHE A 32 -39.67 -23.27 42.61
N ARG A 33 -38.38 -22.91 42.64
CA ARG A 33 -37.26 -23.87 42.64
C ARG A 33 -35.96 -23.23 43.18
N VAL A 34 -35.00 -24.08 43.53
CA VAL A 34 -33.97 -23.85 44.57
C VAL A 34 -32.63 -23.39 43.98
N PHE A 35 -31.90 -22.55 44.72
CA PHE A 35 -30.54 -22.07 44.41
C PHE A 35 -29.45 -23.05 44.86
N ALA A 36 -28.34 -23.09 44.12
CA ALA A 36 -26.99 -23.31 44.65
C ALA A 36 -26.01 -22.40 43.88
N VAL A 37 -25.03 -21.83 44.58
CA VAL A 37 -24.25 -20.65 44.17
C VAL A 37 -22.83 -21.03 43.77
N PHE A 38 -22.28 -20.37 42.74
CA PHE A 38 -20.82 -20.18 42.60
C PHE A 38 -20.49 -18.79 42.07
N GLY A 39 -19.80 -18.00 42.90
CA GLY A 39 -18.87 -16.92 42.53
C GLY A 39 -19.35 -15.78 41.63
N GLU A 40 -19.73 -14.65 42.23
CA GLU A 40 -19.51 -13.34 41.60
C GLU A 40 -18.02 -12.95 41.73
N GLU A 41 -17.31 -12.87 40.61
CA GLU A 41 -16.25 -11.87 40.43
C GLU A 41 -16.69 -10.93 39.30
N GLY A 42 -16.58 -9.63 39.55
CA GLY A 42 -17.28 -8.61 38.77
C GLY A 42 -16.79 -8.50 37.33
N ALA A 43 -17.64 -8.83 36.36
CA ALA A 43 -17.46 -8.43 34.98
C ALA A 43 -17.59 -6.90 34.88
N ILE A 44 -16.45 -6.21 34.76
CA ILE A 44 -16.43 -4.84 34.23
C ILE A 44 -16.86 -4.95 32.77
N GLU A 45 -18.05 -4.46 32.43
CA GLU A 45 -18.45 -4.25 31.03
C GLU A 45 -17.48 -3.27 30.38
N ARG A 46 -16.46 -3.81 29.70
CA ARG A 46 -15.75 -3.08 28.65
C ARG A 46 -16.76 -2.81 27.55
N LYS A 47 -17.38 -1.63 27.56
CA LYS A 47 -18.04 -1.12 26.36
C LYS A 47 -17.03 -1.14 25.22
N SER A 48 -17.36 -1.84 24.14
CA SER A 48 -16.47 -1.89 22.99
C SER A 48 -16.33 -0.47 22.42
N GLY A 49 -15.13 -0.09 21.99
CA GLY A 49 -14.94 1.22 21.34
C GLY A 49 -15.74 1.36 20.03
N TRP A 50 -16.13 0.21 19.45
CA TRP A 50 -16.85 0.11 18.19
C TRP A 50 -18.33 0.49 18.31
N GLU A 51 -19.02 0.13 19.40
CA GLU A 51 -20.42 0.51 19.62
C GLU A 51 -20.62 2.03 19.45
N THR A 52 -19.76 2.86 20.07
CA THR A 52 -19.85 4.32 19.96
C THR A 52 -19.55 4.90 18.57
N LEU A 53 -18.91 4.12 17.68
CA LEU A 53 -18.58 4.55 16.32
C LEU A 53 -19.68 4.20 15.30
N PHE A 54 -20.48 3.17 15.60
CA PHE A 54 -21.51 2.62 14.72
C PHE A 54 -22.94 2.77 15.28
N ASP A 55 -23.13 3.49 16.40
CA ASP A 55 -24.43 3.88 16.92
C ASP A 55 -25.11 4.89 15.97
N VAL A 56 -26.07 4.38 15.19
CA VAL A 56 -26.85 5.13 14.20
C VAL A 56 -28.31 4.69 14.32
N GLU A 57 -29.22 5.67 14.40
CA GLU A 57 -30.66 5.42 14.53
C GLU A 57 -31.22 4.64 13.32
N ASP A 58 -32.11 3.67 13.55
CA ASP A 58 -32.78 2.93 12.45
C ASP A 58 -33.73 3.88 11.68
N PRO A 59 -33.45 4.17 10.40
CA PRO A 59 -34.22 5.16 9.62
C PRO A 59 -35.67 4.70 9.36
N ARG A 60 -35.99 3.41 9.49
CA ARG A 60 -37.36 2.89 9.30
C ARG A 60 -38.36 3.44 10.31
N THR A 61 -37.88 3.93 11.46
CA THR A 61 -38.70 4.60 12.47
C THR A 61 -39.28 5.94 12.01
N LYS A 62 -38.73 6.53 10.93
CA LYS A 62 -39.09 7.87 10.42
C LYS A 62 -39.84 7.84 9.07
N VAL A 63 -40.12 6.66 8.52
CA VAL A 63 -40.77 6.50 7.21
C VAL A 63 -42.24 6.97 7.23
N PRO A 64 -42.65 7.91 6.36
CA PRO A 64 -44.04 8.34 6.25
C PRO A 64 -44.96 7.20 5.73
N GLN A 65 -46.05 6.92 6.47
CA GLN A 65 -47.07 5.96 6.01
C GLN A 65 -47.89 6.52 4.84
N CYS A 66 -47.49 6.20 3.61
CA CYS A 66 -48.24 6.57 2.40
C CYS A 66 -49.54 5.73 2.28
N LYS A 67 -50.70 6.38 2.39
CA LYS A 67 -52.02 5.77 2.19
C LYS A 67 -52.54 6.06 0.78
N GLY A 68 -52.13 5.24 -0.20
CA GLY A 68 -52.60 5.33 -1.58
C GLY A 68 -52.12 4.13 -2.42
N LYS A 69 -52.79 3.86 -3.56
CA LYS A 69 -52.35 2.84 -4.54
C LYS A 69 -51.25 3.32 -5.49
N PHE A 70 -51.00 4.63 -5.52
CA PHE A 70 -50.02 5.28 -6.38
C PHE A 70 -49.26 6.31 -5.55
N LEU A 71 -47.95 6.43 -5.80
CA LEU A 71 -47.07 7.42 -5.19
C LEU A 71 -46.84 8.57 -6.18
N ASP A 72 -46.84 9.81 -5.69
CA ASP A 72 -46.32 10.95 -6.45
C ASP A 72 -44.79 10.83 -6.62
N VAL A 73 -44.20 11.51 -7.62
CA VAL A 73 -42.76 11.50 -7.89
C VAL A 73 -41.95 11.92 -6.66
N ASN A 74 -42.40 12.93 -5.92
CA ASN A 74 -41.73 13.39 -4.70
C ASN A 74 -41.83 12.34 -3.57
N GLN A 75 -42.94 11.59 -3.51
CA GLN A 75 -43.12 10.52 -2.53
C GLN A 75 -42.26 9.29 -2.88
N ALA A 76 -42.13 8.96 -4.16
CA ALA A 76 -41.26 7.89 -4.63
C ALA A 76 -39.77 8.20 -4.36
N LEU A 77 -39.34 9.44 -4.57
CA LEU A 77 -37.99 9.91 -4.22
C LEU A 77 -37.71 9.82 -2.72
N GLU A 78 -38.65 10.23 -1.86
CA GLU A 78 -38.50 10.09 -0.41
C GLU A 78 -38.46 8.62 0.03
N VAL A 79 -39.30 7.73 -0.53
CA VAL A 79 -39.23 6.28 -0.26
C VAL A 79 -37.85 5.72 -0.63
N ALA A 80 -37.33 6.05 -1.83
CA ALA A 80 -36.01 5.61 -2.26
C ALA A 80 -34.89 6.16 -1.36
N ARG A 81 -35.01 7.40 -0.89
CA ARG A 81 -34.09 8.01 0.08
C ARG A 81 -34.05 7.25 1.42
N TYR A 82 -35.21 6.86 1.95
CA TYR A 82 -35.28 6.04 3.17
C TYR A 82 -34.72 4.62 2.95
N ASP A 83 -34.94 4.00 1.79
CA ASP A 83 -34.36 2.69 1.45
C ASP A 83 -32.82 2.75 1.38
N ILE A 84 -32.24 3.80 0.76
CA ILE A 84 -30.78 4.02 0.75
C ILE A 84 -30.24 4.20 2.17
N GLN A 85 -30.90 5.03 2.99
CA GLN A 85 -30.50 5.23 4.40
C GLN A 85 -30.58 3.93 5.20
N TYR A 86 -31.59 3.09 4.95
CA TYR A 86 -31.71 1.78 5.59
C TYR A 86 -30.60 0.81 5.16
N CYS A 87 -30.20 0.83 3.90
CA CYS A 87 -29.06 0.05 3.41
C CYS A 87 -27.73 0.50 4.07
N ASP A 88 -27.46 1.80 4.17
CA ASP A 88 -26.28 2.32 4.89
C ASP A 88 -26.30 1.93 6.38
N TRP A 89 -27.45 2.11 7.05
CA TRP A 89 -27.63 1.67 8.43
C TRP A 89 -27.36 0.17 8.61
N ARG A 90 -27.90 -0.68 7.73
CA ARG A 90 -27.72 -2.13 7.82
C ARG A 90 -26.27 -2.53 7.60
N ALA A 91 -25.59 -1.95 6.61
CA ALA A 91 -24.18 -2.20 6.35
C ALA A 91 -23.29 -1.86 7.56
N ARG A 92 -23.57 -0.73 8.26
CA ARG A 92 -22.87 -0.36 9.50
C ARG A 92 -23.06 -1.40 10.61
N GLN A 93 -24.26 -1.94 10.78
CA GLN A 93 -24.55 -2.98 11.78
C GLN A 93 -23.88 -4.33 11.44
N ASP A 94 -23.80 -4.68 10.16
CA ASP A 94 -23.12 -5.90 9.71
C ASP A 94 -21.59 -5.77 9.94
N VAL A 95 -21.00 -4.60 9.65
CA VAL A 95 -19.58 -4.31 9.96
C VAL A 95 -19.30 -4.33 11.46
N LEU A 96 -20.12 -3.66 12.28
CA LEU A 96 -19.98 -3.68 13.75
C LEU A 96 -19.94 -5.12 14.29
N THR A 97 -20.84 -5.98 13.79
CA THR A 97 -20.88 -7.41 14.16
C THR A 97 -19.55 -8.12 13.90
N ILE A 98 -18.93 -7.90 12.73
CA ILE A 98 -17.64 -8.49 12.38
C ILE A 98 -16.53 -8.01 13.31
N MET A 99 -16.51 -6.70 13.64
CA MET A 99 -15.47 -6.12 14.50
C MET A 99 -15.55 -6.66 15.94
N LEU A 100 -16.75 -6.81 16.48
CA LEU A 100 -16.97 -7.42 17.80
C LEU A 100 -16.57 -8.91 17.83
N LEU A 101 -16.84 -9.66 16.76
CA LEU A 101 -16.41 -11.06 16.65
C LEU A 101 -14.87 -11.17 16.53
N HIS A 102 -14.22 -10.25 15.82
CA HIS A 102 -12.77 -10.19 15.74
C HIS A 102 -12.12 -9.90 17.10
N GLU A 103 -12.68 -8.96 17.87
CA GLU A 103 -12.20 -8.65 19.24
C GLU A 103 -12.27 -9.88 20.15
N LYS A 104 -13.37 -10.64 20.11
CA LYS A 104 -13.49 -11.92 20.84
C LYS A 104 -12.43 -12.95 20.42
N VAL A 105 -12.11 -13.06 19.12
CA VAL A 105 -11.04 -13.96 18.64
C VAL A 105 -9.68 -13.54 19.20
N VAL A 106 -9.39 -12.24 19.26
CA VAL A 106 -8.16 -11.70 19.87
C VAL A 106 -8.11 -12.01 21.38
N GLU A 107 -9.22 -11.86 22.10
CA GLU A 107 -9.29 -12.21 23.53
C GLU A 107 -9.08 -13.71 23.79
N VAL A 108 -9.67 -14.61 22.97
CA VAL A 108 -9.46 -16.07 23.08
C VAL A 108 -8.01 -16.47 22.79
N LEU A 109 -7.33 -15.77 21.87
CA LEU A 109 -5.94 -16.05 21.48
C LEU A 109 -4.88 -15.36 22.36
N ASN A 110 -5.29 -14.49 23.29
CA ASN A 110 -4.45 -13.76 24.23
C ASN A 110 -3.51 -14.72 24.99
N PRO A 111 -2.19 -14.44 25.10
CA PRO A 111 -1.25 -15.26 25.86
C PRO A 111 -1.75 -15.68 27.25
N LEU A 112 -2.35 -14.77 28.02
CA LEU A 112 -2.89 -15.09 29.36
C LEU A 112 -4.01 -16.16 29.30
N ALA A 113 -4.86 -16.15 28.27
CA ALA A 113 -5.90 -17.15 28.13
C ALA A 113 -5.34 -18.56 27.88
N ARG A 114 -4.14 -18.68 27.29
CA ARG A 114 -3.48 -19.96 27.00
C ARG A 114 -2.95 -20.65 28.26
N ASP A 115 -2.59 -19.87 29.28
CA ASP A 115 -2.06 -20.38 30.55
C ASP A 115 -3.18 -20.87 31.49
N TYR A 116 -4.41 -20.34 31.34
CA TYR A 116 -5.56 -20.69 32.19
C TYR A 116 -6.65 -21.56 31.52
N LYS A 117 -6.73 -21.62 30.17
CA LYS A 117 -7.70 -22.48 29.45
C LYS A 117 -7.06 -23.70 28.82
N SER A 118 -7.78 -24.83 28.81
CA SER A 118 -7.31 -26.03 28.12
C SER A 118 -7.28 -25.83 26.59
N ILE A 119 -6.33 -26.47 25.92
CA ILE A 119 -6.21 -26.45 24.44
C ILE A 119 -7.49 -26.98 23.76
N GLY A 120 -8.17 -27.96 24.37
CA GLY A 120 -9.45 -28.47 23.86
C GLY A 120 -10.57 -27.44 23.96
N THR A 121 -10.63 -26.68 25.05
CA THR A 121 -11.59 -25.58 25.25
C THR A 121 -11.36 -24.47 24.22
N MET A 122 -10.11 -24.01 24.08
CA MET A 122 -9.75 -22.95 23.12
C MET A 122 -10.07 -23.35 21.67
N LYS A 123 -9.81 -24.60 21.26
CA LYS A 123 -10.18 -25.09 19.93
C LYS A 123 -11.70 -25.07 19.69
N LYS A 124 -12.50 -25.41 20.70
CA LYS A 124 -13.97 -25.39 20.60
C LYS A 124 -14.52 -23.96 20.53
N GLU A 125 -13.99 -23.05 21.36
CA GLU A 125 -14.36 -21.62 21.32
C GLU A 125 -13.98 -20.97 19.97
N LEU A 126 -12.78 -21.26 19.45
CA LEU A 126 -12.32 -20.74 18.16
C LEU A 126 -13.17 -21.25 17.00
N ALA A 127 -13.57 -22.53 17.00
CA ALA A 127 -14.45 -23.09 15.98
C ALA A 127 -15.84 -22.41 15.98
N GLY A 128 -16.42 -22.17 17.16
CA GLY A 128 -17.69 -21.43 17.27
C GLY A 128 -17.58 -19.99 16.75
N LEU A 129 -16.51 -19.28 17.10
CA LEU A 129 -16.26 -17.93 16.59
C LEU A 129 -15.99 -17.90 15.08
N GLN A 130 -15.40 -18.95 14.50
CA GLN A 130 -15.24 -19.10 13.05
C GLN A 130 -16.59 -19.26 12.34
N ASP A 131 -17.51 -20.05 12.89
CA ASP A 131 -18.86 -20.22 12.36
C ASP A 131 -19.69 -18.92 12.46
N GLU A 132 -19.62 -18.22 13.61
CA GLU A 132 -20.27 -16.91 13.81
C GLU A 132 -19.72 -15.85 12.83
N LEU A 133 -18.40 -15.80 12.63
CA LEU A 133 -17.76 -14.87 11.70
C LEU A 133 -18.10 -15.19 10.23
N ALA A 134 -18.24 -16.48 9.89
CA ALA A 134 -18.69 -16.90 8.56
C ALA A 134 -20.15 -16.48 8.31
N GLU A 135 -21.03 -16.55 9.31
CA GLU A 135 -22.40 -16.03 9.20
C GLU A 135 -22.43 -14.49 9.07
N ALA A 136 -21.62 -13.77 9.84
CA ALA A 136 -21.54 -12.31 9.74
C ALA A 136 -21.09 -11.86 8.34
N HIS A 137 -20.09 -12.52 7.74
CA HIS A 137 -19.70 -12.27 6.34
C HIS A 137 -20.81 -12.61 5.33
N ARG A 138 -21.60 -13.68 5.55
CA ARG A 138 -22.77 -13.96 4.70
C ARG A 138 -23.80 -12.82 4.74
N GLN A 139 -24.04 -12.23 5.91
CA GLN A 139 -24.96 -11.09 6.02
C GLN A 139 -24.46 -9.84 5.29
N VAL A 140 -23.16 -9.54 5.31
CA VAL A 140 -22.57 -8.45 4.51
C VAL A 140 -22.84 -8.64 3.01
N HIS A 141 -22.63 -9.83 2.46
CA HIS A 141 -22.91 -10.11 1.04
C HIS A 141 -24.40 -10.00 0.69
N ILE A 142 -25.30 -10.33 1.62
CA ILE A 142 -26.75 -10.11 1.43
C ILE A 142 -27.07 -8.61 1.42
N SER A 143 -26.44 -7.81 2.26
CA SER A 143 -26.58 -6.34 2.28
C SER A 143 -25.99 -5.68 1.02
N GLU A 144 -24.85 -6.17 0.53
CA GLU A 144 -24.24 -5.77 -0.75
C GLU A 144 -25.20 -6.01 -1.93
N ALA A 145 -25.79 -7.21 -2.03
CA ALA A 145 -26.75 -7.55 -3.08
C ALA A 145 -28.03 -6.68 -3.02
N ARG A 146 -28.47 -6.29 -1.81
CA ARG A 146 -29.60 -5.35 -1.62
C ARG A 146 -29.26 -3.95 -2.11
N VAL A 147 -28.04 -3.45 -1.85
CA VAL A 147 -27.57 -2.16 -2.37
C VAL A 147 -27.53 -2.16 -3.90
N ALA A 148 -26.96 -3.20 -4.51
CA ALA A 148 -26.95 -3.34 -5.98
C ALA A 148 -28.38 -3.30 -6.56
N THR A 149 -29.29 -4.09 -6.00
CA THR A 149 -30.70 -4.12 -6.41
C THR A 149 -31.40 -2.75 -6.25
N ALA A 150 -31.03 -1.96 -5.25
CA ALA A 150 -31.57 -0.60 -5.05
C ALA A 150 -31.02 0.39 -6.08
N LEU A 151 -29.74 0.29 -6.43
CA LEU A 151 -29.10 1.10 -7.49
C LEU A 151 -29.70 0.79 -8.88
N ASP A 152 -29.92 -0.49 -9.19
CA ASP A 152 -30.56 -0.90 -10.46
C ASP A 152 -31.97 -0.31 -10.61
N LYS A 153 -32.76 -0.29 -9.51
CA LYS A 153 -34.09 0.35 -9.50
C LYS A 153 -34.02 1.86 -9.70
N LEU A 154 -33.00 2.53 -9.13
CA LEU A 154 -32.80 3.96 -9.31
C LEU A 154 -32.43 4.30 -10.76
N ALA A 155 -31.53 3.53 -11.37
CA ALA A 155 -31.19 3.66 -12.79
C ALA A 155 -32.41 3.44 -13.70
N TYR A 156 -33.23 2.43 -13.43
CA TYR A 156 -34.48 2.21 -14.16
C TYR A 156 -35.49 3.36 -13.99
N MET A 157 -35.59 3.93 -12.78
CA MET A 157 -36.44 5.12 -12.54
C MET A 157 -35.89 6.36 -13.26
N GLU A 158 -34.58 6.53 -13.33
CA GLU A 158 -33.93 7.62 -14.06
C GLU A 158 -34.22 7.52 -15.56
N GLU A 159 -34.05 6.34 -16.15
CA GLU A 159 -34.39 6.05 -17.56
C GLU A 159 -35.86 6.35 -17.87
N LEU A 160 -36.79 5.88 -17.01
CA LEU A 160 -38.23 6.06 -17.19
C LEU A 160 -38.68 7.54 -17.02
N VAL A 161 -37.97 8.32 -16.20
CA VAL A 161 -38.15 9.77 -16.10
C VAL A 161 -37.55 10.48 -17.33
N HIS A 162 -36.40 10.05 -17.82
CA HIS A 162 -35.76 10.61 -19.01
C HIS A 162 -36.64 10.39 -20.25
N ASP A 163 -37.19 9.19 -20.44
CA ASP A 163 -38.14 8.86 -21.51
C ASP A 163 -39.42 9.69 -21.46
N ARG A 164 -39.97 9.96 -20.26
CA ARG A 164 -41.11 10.88 -20.12
C ARG A 164 -40.75 12.33 -20.48
N LEU A 165 -39.61 12.82 -20.02
CA LEU A 165 -39.13 14.17 -20.35
C LEU A 165 -38.84 14.33 -21.85
N LEU A 166 -38.38 13.25 -22.51
CA LEU A 166 -38.23 13.20 -23.96
C LEU A 166 -39.59 13.12 -24.67
N GLN A 167 -40.58 12.39 -24.14
CA GLN A 167 -41.94 12.35 -24.70
C GLN A 167 -42.65 13.71 -24.60
N ASP A 168 -42.59 14.39 -23.44
CA ASP A 168 -43.14 15.76 -23.27
C ASP A 168 -42.43 16.81 -24.13
N ARG A 169 -41.17 16.56 -24.51
CA ARG A 169 -40.40 17.42 -25.42
C ARG A 169 -40.69 17.11 -26.90
N ASN A 170 -40.88 15.84 -27.25
CA ASN A 170 -41.21 15.40 -28.60
C ASN A 170 -42.66 15.73 -29.00
N THR A 171 -43.57 16.00 -28.05
CA THR A 171 -44.89 16.59 -28.36
C THR A 171 -44.83 18.05 -28.79
N ALA A 172 -43.68 18.73 -28.66
CA ALA A 172 -43.47 20.10 -29.15
C ALA A 172 -42.78 20.17 -30.54
N GLU A 173 -42.12 19.10 -30.99
CA GLU A 173 -41.37 19.05 -32.26
C GLU A 173 -41.65 17.72 -32.99
N LEU A 174 -42.66 17.71 -33.85
CA LEU A 174 -43.01 16.56 -34.69
C LEU A 174 -43.49 17.00 -36.07
N ASP A 175 -42.58 17.05 -37.04
CA ASP A 175 -42.95 16.98 -38.46
C ASP A 175 -41.86 16.36 -39.35
N THR A 176 -42.24 15.30 -40.07
CA THR A 176 -41.57 14.58 -41.19
C THR A 176 -40.30 13.70 -40.98
N PRO A 177 -40.10 12.61 -41.78
CA PRO A 177 -39.43 11.39 -41.30
C PRO A 177 -38.36 10.71 -42.20
N SER A 178 -37.53 9.88 -41.55
CA SER A 178 -36.93 8.59 -42.00
C SER A 178 -36.22 8.42 -43.36
N THR A 179 -34.98 7.88 -43.34
CA THR A 179 -34.66 6.54 -43.93
C THR A 179 -33.27 5.99 -43.55
N SER A 180 -33.12 4.67 -43.63
CA SER A 180 -31.90 3.83 -43.52
C SER A 180 -32.04 2.71 -44.60
N PRO A 181 -31.16 1.67 -44.82
CA PRO A 181 -30.05 1.16 -43.98
C PRO A 181 -28.80 0.56 -44.72
N GLY A 182 -27.87 -0.05 -43.95
CA GLY A 182 -26.92 -1.10 -44.41
C GLY A 182 -25.60 -0.62 -45.05
N THR A 183 -24.48 -1.36 -45.04
CA THR A 183 -24.28 -2.80 -44.75
C THR A 183 -22.84 -3.09 -44.27
N SER A 184 -22.65 -4.23 -43.58
CA SER A 184 -21.37 -4.79 -43.09
C SER A 184 -20.47 -5.43 -44.16
N THR A 185 -19.15 -5.51 -43.91
CA THR A 185 -18.26 -6.50 -44.55
C THR A 185 -17.24 -7.08 -43.56
N GLN A 186 -16.83 -8.34 -43.78
CA GLN A 186 -16.19 -9.20 -42.78
C GLN A 186 -14.65 -9.23 -42.80
N SER A 187 -14.10 -9.74 -41.70
CA SER A 187 -12.70 -10.05 -41.42
C SER A 187 -12.11 -11.16 -42.28
N HIS A 188 -10.86 -10.99 -42.73
CA HIS A 188 -10.02 -12.08 -43.23
C HIS A 188 -8.97 -12.50 -42.18
N ASP A 189 -9.23 -13.62 -41.50
CA ASP A 189 -8.25 -14.26 -40.63
C ASP A 189 -7.25 -15.08 -41.46
N SER A 190 -5.96 -14.88 -41.23
CA SER A 190 -4.90 -15.67 -41.88
C SER A 190 -4.01 -16.32 -40.83
N ILE A 191 -4.22 -17.62 -40.63
CA ILE A 191 -3.51 -18.43 -39.63
C ILE A 191 -2.06 -18.66 -40.10
N ASN A 192 -1.18 -17.72 -39.74
CA ASN A 192 0.24 -17.83 -40.01
C ASN A 192 0.89 -18.79 -38.99
N ARG A 193 1.50 -19.87 -39.48
CA ARG A 193 2.20 -20.87 -38.67
C ARG A 193 3.28 -20.19 -37.83
N ARG A 194 3.09 -20.16 -36.50
CA ARG A 194 4.08 -19.58 -35.57
C ARG A 194 5.35 -20.43 -35.55
N SER A 195 6.48 -19.79 -35.83
CA SER A 195 7.81 -20.31 -35.53
C SER A 195 7.96 -20.57 -34.02
N PRO A 196 8.84 -21.51 -33.60
CA PRO A 196 9.07 -21.76 -32.18
C PRO A 196 9.57 -20.47 -31.52
N LYS A 197 8.87 -20.02 -30.47
CA LYS A 197 9.26 -18.84 -29.70
C LYS A 197 10.68 -19.02 -29.16
N LYS A 198 11.56 -18.04 -29.40
CA LYS A 198 12.87 -18.00 -28.75
C LYS A 198 12.68 -17.80 -27.24
N SER A 199 13.04 -18.81 -26.45
CA SER A 199 13.22 -18.66 -25.00
C SER A 199 14.37 -17.68 -24.73
N LEU A 200 14.25 -16.87 -23.67
CA LEU A 200 15.32 -15.95 -23.26
C LEU A 200 16.49 -16.65 -22.55
N ASN A 201 16.27 -17.87 -22.06
CA ASN A 201 17.22 -18.69 -21.31
C ASN A 201 17.89 -17.98 -20.12
N VAL A 202 17.12 -17.22 -19.33
CA VAL A 202 17.58 -16.56 -18.09
C VAL A 202 17.25 -17.39 -16.85
N SER A 203 18.08 -17.32 -15.81
CA SER A 203 17.99 -18.15 -14.59
C SER A 203 16.81 -17.83 -13.66
N GLY A 204 16.18 -16.66 -13.82
CA GLY A 204 15.07 -16.19 -12.99
C GLY A 204 15.51 -15.36 -11.76
N PRO A 205 14.57 -14.69 -11.09
CA PRO A 205 14.85 -13.73 -10.02
C PRO A 205 15.26 -14.39 -8.70
N THR A 206 14.67 -15.54 -8.38
CA THR A 206 14.70 -16.24 -7.07
C THR A 206 16.01 -16.97 -6.75
N GLN A 207 16.97 -16.96 -7.67
CA GLN A 207 18.30 -17.56 -7.48
C GLN A 207 19.16 -16.76 -6.49
N PRO A 208 20.22 -17.35 -5.89
CA PRO A 208 21.24 -16.60 -5.16
C PRO A 208 21.79 -15.44 -5.96
N TYR A 209 21.91 -14.26 -5.34
CA TYR A 209 22.40 -13.06 -6.03
C TYR A 209 23.84 -13.25 -6.53
N HIS A 210 24.04 -13.09 -7.84
CA HIS A 210 25.38 -13.15 -8.40
C HIS A 210 26.23 -11.96 -7.88
N PRO A 211 27.50 -12.16 -7.46
CA PRO A 211 28.30 -11.09 -6.86
C PRO A 211 28.44 -9.83 -7.72
N ARG A 212 28.44 -9.97 -9.06
CA ARG A 212 28.50 -8.83 -10.00
C ARG A 212 27.32 -7.87 -9.87
N LEU A 213 26.16 -8.33 -9.44
CA LEU A 213 24.99 -7.47 -9.22
C LEU A 213 25.22 -6.51 -8.03
N LYS A 214 26.15 -6.81 -7.11
CA LYS A 214 26.52 -5.88 -6.02
C LYS A 214 27.36 -4.68 -6.50
N ASN A 215 27.99 -4.76 -7.68
CA ASN A 215 28.93 -3.75 -8.19
C ASN A 215 28.21 -2.57 -8.88
N PHE A 216 27.23 -2.00 -8.19
CA PHE A 216 26.46 -0.81 -8.60
C PHE A 216 26.20 0.09 -7.39
N TRP A 217 25.83 1.34 -7.66
CA TRP A 217 25.30 2.24 -6.63
C TRP A 217 23.81 1.98 -6.40
N TYR A 218 23.44 1.85 -5.13
CA TYR A 218 22.06 1.59 -4.69
C TYR A 218 21.56 2.72 -3.77
N PRO A 219 20.43 3.38 -4.07
CA PRO A 219 19.71 4.19 -3.10
C PRO A 219 19.08 3.29 -2.02
N VAL A 220 19.24 3.63 -0.75
CA VAL A 220 18.81 2.78 0.40
C VAL A 220 17.93 3.47 1.44
N ALA A 221 17.99 4.81 1.50
CA ALA A 221 17.11 5.65 2.31
C ALA A 221 16.99 7.04 1.68
N PHE A 222 15.96 7.80 2.03
CA PHE A 222 15.93 9.24 1.76
C PHE A 222 16.79 9.97 2.79
N SER A 223 17.38 11.11 2.39
CA SER A 223 18.15 11.97 3.29
C SER A 223 17.36 12.43 4.52
N SER A 224 16.05 12.61 4.34
CA SER A 224 15.06 13.05 5.34
C SER A 224 14.80 12.01 6.44
N ASP A 225 15.01 10.73 6.15
CA ASP A 225 14.89 9.64 7.12
C ASP A 225 16.11 9.54 8.05
N LEU A 226 17.26 10.07 7.62
CA LEU A 226 18.54 9.96 8.33
C LEU A 226 18.90 11.28 9.02
N LYS A 227 18.50 11.42 10.28
CA LYS A 227 18.86 12.54 11.18
C LYS A 227 20.12 12.21 11.99
N ASP A 228 20.78 13.24 12.54
CA ASP A 228 22.08 13.14 13.22
C ASP A 228 22.13 12.12 14.38
N ASP A 229 21.02 11.97 15.11
CA ASP A 229 20.87 11.08 16.28
C ASP A 229 20.22 9.73 15.94
N THR A 230 19.83 9.51 14.69
CA THR A 230 19.08 8.31 14.25
C THR A 230 19.95 7.26 13.60
N MET A 231 19.50 6.01 13.70
CA MET A 231 20.01 4.88 12.94
C MET A 231 18.93 4.29 12.06
N VAL A 232 19.23 4.10 10.77
CA VAL A 232 18.30 3.47 9.81
C VAL A 232 18.83 2.07 9.47
N PRO A 233 18.27 1.00 10.05
CA PRO A 233 18.60 -0.36 9.65
C PRO A 233 17.98 -0.72 8.30
N PHE A 234 18.71 -1.51 7.51
CA PHE A 234 18.21 -2.08 6.26
C PHE A 234 18.98 -3.37 5.93
N ASP A 235 18.36 -4.26 5.15
CA ASP A 235 19.04 -5.41 4.56
C ASP A 235 19.38 -5.10 3.10
N CYS A 236 20.54 -5.52 2.63
CA CYS A 236 20.94 -5.43 1.22
C CYS A 236 21.79 -6.64 0.83
N PHE A 237 21.34 -7.38 -0.17
CA PHE A 237 21.91 -8.66 -0.61
C PHE A 237 22.14 -9.68 0.51
N GLU A 238 21.11 -9.93 1.32
CA GLU A 238 21.11 -10.85 2.47
C GLU A 238 22.12 -10.46 3.58
N GLU A 239 22.69 -9.25 3.55
CA GLU A 239 23.55 -8.69 4.59
C GLU A 239 22.83 -7.55 5.35
N PRO A 240 22.71 -7.59 6.70
CA PRO A 240 22.16 -6.49 7.49
C PRO A 240 23.13 -5.32 7.69
N TRP A 241 22.65 -4.12 7.43
CA TRP A 241 23.37 -2.84 7.46
C TRP A 241 22.66 -1.81 8.34
N VAL A 242 23.39 -0.76 8.73
CA VAL A 242 22.84 0.38 9.46
C VAL A 242 23.49 1.68 8.96
N LEU A 243 22.64 2.66 8.64
CA LEU A 243 23.03 4.02 8.32
C LEU A 243 22.99 4.89 9.58
N PHE A 244 23.90 5.86 9.66
CA PHE A 244 23.93 6.92 10.67
C PHE A 244 24.77 8.09 10.13
N ARG A 245 24.72 9.27 10.76
CA ARG A 245 25.61 10.39 10.40
C ARG A 245 26.86 10.41 11.26
N GLY A 246 28.00 10.69 10.63
CA GLY A 246 29.26 11.00 11.28
C GLY A 246 29.23 12.37 11.96
N LYS A 247 30.29 12.70 12.70
CA LYS A 247 30.40 14.00 13.40
C LYS A 247 30.50 15.19 12.44
N ASP A 248 30.90 14.92 11.21
CA ASP A 248 30.95 15.82 10.06
C ASP A 248 29.59 15.95 9.32
N GLY A 249 28.54 15.25 9.79
CA GLY A 249 27.21 15.22 9.17
C GLY A 249 27.10 14.26 7.98
N ASN A 250 28.22 13.70 7.48
CA ASN A 250 28.21 12.79 6.34
C ASN A 250 27.64 11.42 6.71
N PRO A 251 26.90 10.75 5.83
CA PRO A 251 26.35 9.43 6.11
C PRO A 251 27.46 8.36 6.13
N GLY A 252 27.41 7.46 7.12
CA GLY A 252 28.17 6.22 7.16
C GLY A 252 27.26 5.01 7.04
N CYS A 253 27.76 3.93 6.43
CA CYS A 253 27.08 2.65 6.34
C CYS A 253 27.99 1.54 6.87
N ILE A 254 27.61 0.92 8.00
CA ILE A 254 28.38 -0.15 8.65
C ILE A 254 27.52 -1.41 8.80
N ARG A 255 28.18 -2.57 8.87
CA ARG A 255 27.51 -3.85 9.13
C ARG A 255 26.79 -3.77 10.48
N ASN A 256 25.50 -4.11 10.50
CA ASN A 256 24.63 -4.00 11.68
C ASN A 256 24.85 -5.17 12.65
N THR A 257 26.11 -5.40 13.03
CA THR A 257 26.56 -6.58 13.77
C THR A 257 27.83 -6.23 14.54
N CYS A 258 27.72 -6.11 15.87
CA CYS A 258 28.86 -5.81 16.74
C CYS A 258 29.92 -6.93 16.70
N ALA A 259 31.18 -6.57 16.48
CA ALA A 259 32.31 -7.52 16.44
C ALA A 259 32.51 -8.35 17.72
N HIS A 260 32.03 -7.89 18.88
CA HIS A 260 32.21 -8.59 20.15
C HIS A 260 31.28 -9.81 20.29
N ARG A 261 29.97 -9.65 20.08
CA ARG A 261 28.94 -10.69 20.31
C ARG A 261 27.80 -10.70 19.29
N ALA A 262 28.06 -10.25 18.07
CA ALA A 262 27.10 -10.16 16.97
C ALA A 262 25.80 -9.37 17.28
N CYS A 263 25.81 -8.55 18.34
CA CYS A 263 24.64 -7.76 18.74
C CYS A 263 24.24 -6.77 17.64
N PRO A 264 22.95 -6.67 17.27
CA PRO A 264 22.46 -5.67 16.31
C PRO A 264 22.75 -4.26 16.81
N LEU A 265 23.51 -3.49 16.03
CA LEU A 265 23.99 -2.17 16.41
C LEU A 265 22.88 -1.12 16.41
N HIS A 266 21.89 -1.25 15.52
CA HIS A 266 20.75 -0.33 15.43
C HIS A 266 19.84 -0.29 16.66
N LEU A 267 19.98 -1.23 17.61
CA LEU A 267 19.28 -1.20 18.91
C LEU A 267 20.00 -0.32 19.96
N GLY A 268 21.13 0.29 19.59
CA GLY A 268 21.90 1.21 20.43
C GLY A 268 21.55 2.68 20.20
N SER A 269 22.58 3.52 20.16
CA SER A 269 22.44 4.97 19.94
C SER A 269 23.57 5.53 19.07
N VAL A 270 23.37 6.73 18.51
CA VAL A 270 24.47 7.52 17.92
C VAL A 270 25.06 8.43 19.00
N ASN A 271 26.36 8.31 19.26
CA ASN A 271 27.10 9.13 20.21
C ASN A 271 28.24 9.87 19.51
N ASN A 272 28.17 11.20 19.41
CA ASN A 272 29.20 12.03 18.77
C ASN A 272 29.60 11.57 17.35
N GLY A 273 28.61 11.14 16.54
CA GLY A 273 28.85 10.64 15.19
C GLY A 273 29.44 9.23 15.12
N ARG A 274 29.22 8.41 16.14
CA ARG A 274 29.55 6.97 16.19
C ARG A 274 28.36 6.14 16.63
N VAL A 275 28.23 4.93 16.11
CA VAL A 275 27.23 3.96 16.59
C VAL A 275 27.73 3.27 17.85
N GLN A 276 27.02 3.45 18.96
CA GLN A 276 27.28 2.78 20.23
C GLN A 276 26.47 1.47 20.32
N CYS A 277 27.16 0.34 20.45
CA CYS A 277 26.53 -0.97 20.69
C CYS A 277 25.82 -1.00 22.05
N PRO A 278 24.53 -1.40 22.12
CA PRO A 278 23.74 -1.36 23.37
C PRO A 278 24.22 -2.34 24.44
N TYR A 279 24.98 -3.37 24.06
CA TYR A 279 25.38 -4.44 24.98
C TYR A 279 26.57 -4.04 25.88
N HIS A 280 27.66 -3.54 25.28
CA HIS A 280 28.91 -3.25 26.00
C HIS A 280 29.46 -1.85 25.69
N GLY A 281 28.67 -0.97 25.08
CA GLY A 281 29.05 0.42 24.80
C GLY A 281 30.20 0.59 23.82
N TRP A 282 30.52 -0.42 23.00
CA TRP A 282 31.55 -0.30 21.95
C TRP A 282 31.07 0.70 20.87
N GLU A 283 31.87 1.73 20.57
CA GLU A 283 31.51 2.78 19.61
C GLU A 283 32.27 2.62 18.30
N TYR A 284 31.54 2.66 17.17
CA TYR A 284 32.07 2.49 15.81
C TYR A 284 31.92 3.77 14.98
N SER A 285 32.98 4.17 14.28
CA SER A 285 33.00 5.25 13.28
C SER A 285 32.32 4.87 11.97
N THR A 286 32.10 5.84 11.08
CA THR A 286 31.46 5.67 9.76
C THR A 286 32.22 4.71 8.84
N ASP A 287 33.54 4.59 9.00
CA ASP A 287 34.37 3.59 8.31
C ASP A 287 34.40 2.22 9.01
N GLY A 288 33.62 2.02 10.08
CA GLY A 288 33.50 0.76 10.81
C GLY A 288 34.60 0.47 11.83
N LYS A 289 35.54 1.39 12.08
CA LYS A 289 36.59 1.21 13.11
C LYS A 289 35.97 1.36 14.51
N CYS A 290 36.33 0.48 15.44
CA CYS A 290 35.98 0.65 16.85
C CYS A 290 36.89 1.71 17.48
N GLU A 291 36.33 2.80 17.99
CA GLU A 291 37.09 3.91 18.59
C GLU A 291 37.07 3.89 20.12
N LYS A 292 36.13 3.16 20.74
CA LYS A 292 35.95 3.15 22.19
C LYS A 292 35.43 1.80 22.68
N MET A 293 36.00 1.31 23.78
CA MET A 293 35.60 0.09 24.47
C MET A 293 35.54 0.37 25.98
N PRO A 294 34.39 0.75 26.56
CA PRO A 294 34.33 1.27 27.94
C PRO A 294 34.88 0.34 29.02
N SER A 295 34.73 -0.98 28.86
CA SER A 295 35.06 -1.99 29.88
C SER A 295 36.37 -2.74 29.63
N THR A 296 37.23 -2.27 28.72
CA THR A 296 38.53 -2.91 28.40
C THR A 296 39.51 -1.94 27.75
N ARG A 297 40.75 -2.37 27.50
CA ARG A 297 41.70 -1.60 26.68
C ARG A 297 41.24 -1.62 25.22
N LEU A 298 41.35 -0.47 24.54
CA LEU A 298 40.99 -0.35 23.13
C LEU A 298 41.86 -1.28 22.27
N GLN A 299 41.22 -2.20 21.54
CA GLN A 299 41.87 -3.07 20.56
C GLN A 299 41.59 -2.58 19.15
N ASN A 300 42.51 -2.86 18.21
CA ASN A 300 42.34 -2.52 16.80
C ASN A 300 41.31 -3.44 16.12
N VAL A 301 40.02 -3.15 16.31
CA VAL A 301 38.90 -3.89 15.73
C VAL A 301 38.18 -3.01 14.71
N LYS A 302 37.85 -3.58 13.55
CA LYS A 302 37.07 -2.93 12.50
C LYS A 302 36.01 -3.89 11.97
N ILE A 303 34.79 -3.40 11.78
CA ILE A 303 33.71 -4.11 11.08
C ILE A 303 33.62 -3.64 9.63
N LYS A 304 32.97 -4.43 8.77
CA LYS A 304 32.75 -4.09 7.35
C LYS A 304 31.91 -2.80 7.26
N SER A 305 32.38 -1.85 6.48
CA SER A 305 31.66 -0.65 6.06
C SER A 305 31.47 -0.66 4.55
N LEU A 306 30.48 0.06 4.04
CA LEU A 306 30.28 0.29 2.61
C LEU A 306 30.66 1.74 2.26
N PRO A 307 31.21 2.01 1.06
CA PRO A 307 31.23 3.36 0.50
C PRO A 307 29.80 3.92 0.52
N CYS A 308 29.65 5.10 1.12
CA CYS A 308 28.37 5.75 1.36
C CYS A 308 28.51 7.25 1.13
N PHE A 309 27.51 7.86 0.51
CA PHE A 309 27.43 9.32 0.37
C PHE A 309 25.97 9.76 0.23
N GLU A 310 25.75 11.06 0.34
CA GLU A 310 24.44 11.70 0.16
C GLU A 310 24.43 12.51 -1.15
N LYS A 311 23.39 12.32 -1.97
CA LYS A 311 23.18 13.11 -3.19
C LYS A 311 21.70 13.11 -3.57
N GLU A 312 21.19 14.27 -4.02
CA GLU A 312 19.85 14.39 -4.62
C GLU A 312 18.70 13.93 -3.69
N GLY A 313 18.88 14.14 -2.38
CA GLY A 313 17.92 13.76 -1.33
C GLY A 313 17.91 12.26 -1.00
N MET A 314 18.93 11.50 -1.43
CA MET A 314 19.06 10.07 -1.18
C MET A 314 20.42 9.72 -0.59
N ILE A 315 20.41 8.68 0.26
CA ILE A 315 21.61 8.02 0.76
C ILE A 315 21.91 6.83 -0.15
N TRP A 316 23.12 6.81 -0.69
CA TRP A 316 23.59 5.81 -1.64
C TRP A 316 24.67 4.92 -1.01
N VAL A 317 24.67 3.63 -1.35
CA VAL A 317 25.73 2.69 -0.94
C VAL A 317 26.24 1.85 -2.10
N TRP A 318 27.49 1.40 -2.01
CA TRP A 318 28.10 0.43 -2.91
C TRP A 318 28.35 -0.89 -2.16
N PRO A 319 27.49 -1.92 -2.33
CA PRO A 319 27.65 -3.22 -1.64
C PRO A 319 28.67 -4.15 -2.32
N GLY A 320 29.21 -3.74 -3.47
CA GLY A 320 30.19 -4.47 -4.27
C GLY A 320 31.60 -4.47 -3.69
N ASN A 321 32.43 -5.37 -4.19
CA ASN A 321 33.86 -5.45 -3.83
C ASN A 321 34.76 -4.70 -4.82
N ASP A 322 34.27 -4.46 -6.04
CA ASP A 322 34.99 -3.70 -7.06
C ASP A 322 35.07 -2.21 -6.69
N PRO A 323 36.03 -1.43 -7.21
CA PRO A 323 36.07 0.02 -7.01
C PRO A 323 34.74 0.69 -7.43
N PRO A 324 34.16 1.57 -6.61
CA PRO A 324 32.90 2.22 -6.95
C PRO A 324 32.97 3.05 -8.24
N ALA A 325 31.91 2.98 -9.04
CA ALA A 325 31.79 3.78 -10.25
C ALA A 325 31.78 5.27 -9.92
N ALA A 326 32.52 6.08 -10.68
CA ALA A 326 32.58 7.53 -10.45
C ALA A 326 31.28 8.28 -10.80
N ASN A 327 30.48 7.71 -11.72
CA ASN A 327 29.25 8.33 -12.23
C ASN A 327 28.00 7.74 -11.58
N LEU A 328 27.00 8.59 -11.40
CA LEU A 328 25.69 8.26 -10.84
C LEU A 328 24.60 8.74 -11.80
N PRO A 329 23.52 7.99 -12.02
CA PRO A 329 22.32 8.55 -12.63
C PRO A 329 21.76 9.66 -11.72
N SER A 330 21.20 10.70 -12.33
CA SER A 330 20.40 11.66 -11.57
C SER A 330 19.01 11.08 -11.32
N LEU A 331 18.52 11.24 -10.09
CA LEU A 331 17.19 10.83 -9.64
C LEU A 331 16.37 12.04 -9.16
N GLN A 332 16.78 13.25 -9.54
CA GLN A 332 15.91 14.42 -9.44
C GLN A 332 14.71 14.26 -10.38
N PRO A 333 13.51 14.73 -9.96
CA PRO A 333 12.39 14.80 -10.87
C PRO A 333 12.67 15.82 -11.99
N PRO A 334 11.97 15.76 -13.13
CA PRO A 334 12.18 16.69 -14.23
C PRO A 334 11.95 18.16 -13.83
N PRO A 335 12.53 19.14 -14.55
CA PRO A 335 12.29 20.55 -14.30
C PRO A 335 10.79 20.89 -14.28
N GLY A 336 10.36 21.65 -13.26
CA GLY A 336 8.96 22.02 -13.03
C GLY A 336 8.23 21.13 -12.01
N PHE A 337 8.68 19.90 -11.79
CA PHE A 337 8.08 18.99 -10.82
C PHE A 337 8.52 19.29 -9.38
N GLN A 338 7.60 19.13 -8.43
CA GLN A 338 7.86 19.23 -6.99
C GLN A 338 7.60 17.89 -6.29
N ILE A 339 8.54 17.46 -5.45
CA ILE A 339 8.41 16.26 -4.61
C ILE A 339 7.31 16.50 -3.56
N HIS A 340 6.29 15.64 -3.61
CA HIS A 340 5.09 15.65 -2.74
C HIS A 340 5.07 14.52 -1.71
N ALA A 341 5.68 13.36 -2.02
CA ALA A 341 5.79 12.25 -1.09
C ALA A 341 7.11 11.48 -1.30
N GLU A 342 7.69 11.01 -0.19
CA GLU A 342 8.80 10.06 -0.15
C GLU A 342 8.41 8.98 0.88
N LEU A 343 8.46 7.71 0.49
CA LEU A 343 8.01 6.57 1.30
C LEU A 343 9.01 5.42 1.19
N VAL A 344 9.30 4.76 2.31
CA VAL A 344 10.09 3.53 2.36
C VAL A 344 9.19 2.40 2.86
N ILE A 345 9.06 1.33 2.06
CA ILE A 345 8.17 0.20 2.34
C ILE A 345 8.97 -1.11 2.21
N GLU A 346 8.83 -2.01 3.18
CA GLU A 346 9.45 -3.34 3.18
C GLU A 346 8.44 -4.37 2.67
N ILE A 347 8.73 -5.01 1.54
CA ILE A 347 7.77 -5.82 0.77
C ILE A 347 8.25 -7.28 0.72
N PRO A 348 7.40 -8.28 1.00
CA PRO A 348 7.77 -9.71 1.08
C PRO A 348 7.91 -10.39 -0.30
N VAL A 349 8.56 -9.73 -1.27
CA VAL A 349 8.85 -10.28 -2.61
C VAL A 349 10.30 -10.03 -3.04
N GLU A 350 10.82 -10.87 -3.93
CA GLU A 350 12.10 -10.72 -4.63
C GLU A 350 12.09 -9.45 -5.51
N HIS A 351 13.18 -8.67 -5.51
CA HIS A 351 13.21 -7.36 -6.16
C HIS A 351 12.98 -7.42 -7.67
N GLY A 352 13.46 -8.49 -8.33
CA GLY A 352 13.25 -8.69 -9.74
C GLY A 352 11.80 -8.96 -10.09
N LEU A 353 11.01 -9.56 -9.20
CA LEU A 353 9.58 -9.76 -9.42
C LEU A 353 8.80 -8.45 -9.29
N LEU A 354 9.14 -7.61 -8.30
CA LEU A 354 8.55 -6.28 -8.16
C LEU A 354 8.91 -5.38 -9.35
N LEU A 355 10.17 -5.40 -9.80
CA LEU A 355 10.59 -4.68 -11.00
C LEU A 355 9.83 -5.15 -12.24
N ASP A 356 9.71 -6.45 -12.46
CA ASP A 356 9.05 -7.03 -13.64
C ASP A 356 7.53 -6.71 -13.66
N ASN A 357 6.88 -6.61 -12.48
CA ASN A 357 5.51 -6.10 -12.32
C ASN A 357 5.41 -4.59 -12.57
N LEU A 358 6.26 -3.75 -11.97
CA LEU A 358 6.27 -2.29 -12.19
C LEU A 358 6.59 -1.88 -13.64
N LEU A 359 7.32 -2.73 -14.39
CA LEU A 359 7.67 -2.52 -15.80
C LEU A 359 6.63 -3.11 -16.78
N ASP A 360 5.53 -3.68 -16.28
CA ASP A 360 4.38 -4.11 -17.08
C ASP A 360 3.17 -3.22 -16.79
N LEU A 361 2.59 -2.57 -17.80
CA LEU A 361 1.33 -1.82 -17.64
C LEU A 361 0.09 -2.65 -18.07
N ALA A 362 0.28 -3.82 -18.68
CA ALA A 362 -0.83 -4.60 -19.23
C ALA A 362 -1.74 -5.21 -18.15
N HIS A 363 -1.21 -5.48 -16.94
CA HIS A 363 -2.03 -5.92 -15.81
C HIS A 363 -2.94 -4.83 -15.23
N ALA A 364 -2.64 -3.54 -15.43
CA ALA A 364 -3.28 -2.46 -14.67
C ALA A 364 -4.82 -2.43 -14.75
N PRO A 365 -5.48 -2.58 -15.92
CA PRO A 365 -6.95 -2.64 -16.02
C PRO A 365 -7.59 -3.82 -15.28
N PHE A 366 -6.82 -4.86 -14.94
CA PHE A 366 -7.29 -6.07 -14.27
C PHE A 366 -7.02 -6.04 -12.76
N THR A 367 -5.84 -5.56 -12.36
CA THR A 367 -5.42 -5.50 -10.95
C THR A 367 -5.97 -4.26 -10.24
N HIS A 368 -5.94 -3.09 -10.89
CA HIS A 368 -6.21 -1.78 -10.28
C HIS A 368 -7.63 -1.26 -10.54
N THR A 369 -8.61 -2.17 -10.56
CA THR A 369 -10.02 -1.85 -10.83
C THR A 369 -10.66 -0.98 -9.75
N SER A 370 -10.11 -0.98 -8.53
CA SER A 370 -10.53 -0.12 -7.41
C SER A 370 -9.74 1.18 -7.26
N THR A 371 -8.57 1.31 -7.89
CA THR A 371 -7.66 2.46 -7.72
C THR A 371 -7.48 3.26 -9.02
N PHE A 372 -6.26 3.35 -9.57
CA PHE A 372 -5.93 4.29 -10.66
C PHE A 372 -6.41 3.82 -12.04
N ALA A 373 -6.62 2.51 -12.23
CA ALA A 373 -7.15 1.95 -13.47
C ALA A 373 -8.68 1.78 -13.47
N LYS A 374 -9.37 2.34 -12.46
CA LYS A 374 -10.82 2.23 -12.32
C LYS A 374 -11.55 2.81 -13.54
N GLY A 375 -12.18 1.93 -14.32
CA GLY A 375 -12.91 2.28 -15.54
C GLY A 375 -12.04 2.44 -16.79
N TRP A 376 -10.78 2.00 -16.77
CA TRP A 376 -9.97 1.91 -17.99
C TRP A 376 -10.52 0.79 -18.89
N SER A 377 -10.63 1.06 -20.19
CA SER A 377 -10.96 0.03 -21.18
C SER A 377 -9.76 -0.90 -21.39
N VAL A 378 -10.01 -2.20 -21.55
CA VAL A 378 -8.97 -3.16 -21.94
C VAL A 378 -8.70 -2.99 -23.44
N PRO A 379 -7.51 -2.52 -23.88
CA PRO A 379 -7.20 -2.41 -25.30
C PRO A 379 -6.97 -3.79 -25.92
N SER A 380 -7.37 -3.95 -27.17
CA SER A 380 -7.18 -5.20 -27.93
C SER A 380 -5.71 -5.52 -28.21
N LEU A 381 -4.84 -4.50 -28.24
CA LEU A 381 -3.39 -4.64 -28.32
C LEU A 381 -2.72 -3.45 -27.62
N VAL A 382 -1.95 -3.74 -26.58
CA VAL A 382 -1.05 -2.77 -25.97
C VAL A 382 0.26 -2.73 -26.78
N LYS A 383 0.65 -1.55 -27.28
CA LYS A 383 1.93 -1.38 -27.99
C LYS A 383 2.91 -0.58 -27.15
N PHE A 384 3.88 -1.26 -26.56
CA PHE A 384 5.07 -0.59 -26.06
C PHE A 384 5.93 -0.11 -27.25
N LEU A 385 5.96 1.19 -27.48
CA LEU A 385 6.78 1.86 -28.50
C LEU A 385 8.11 2.29 -27.87
N THR A 386 9.21 2.10 -28.60
CA THR A 386 10.55 2.16 -28.00
C THR A 386 11.61 2.68 -28.97
N PRO A 387 12.43 3.67 -28.59
CA PRO A 387 13.67 3.96 -29.29
C PRO A 387 14.59 2.74 -29.31
N ALA A 388 15.26 2.49 -30.44
CA ALA A 388 16.07 1.27 -30.64
C ALA A 388 17.19 1.08 -29.58
N SER A 389 17.64 2.16 -28.95
CA SER A 389 18.79 2.22 -28.02
C SER A 389 18.45 2.53 -26.56
N GLY A 390 17.20 2.86 -26.22
CA GLY A 390 16.84 3.31 -24.86
C GLY A 390 16.53 2.18 -23.87
N LEU A 391 16.43 2.50 -22.58
CA LEU A 391 15.71 1.69 -21.56
C LEU A 391 14.32 2.27 -21.22
N GLN A 392 13.91 3.28 -21.98
CA GLN A 392 12.63 3.98 -21.89
C GLN A 392 11.67 3.54 -23.00
N GLY A 393 10.37 3.58 -22.76
CA GLY A 393 9.36 3.54 -23.82
C GLY A 393 7.98 4.02 -23.37
N TYR A 394 7.08 4.09 -24.34
CA TYR A 394 5.72 4.63 -24.21
C TYR A 394 4.68 3.54 -24.44
N TRP A 395 3.56 3.59 -23.71
CA TRP A 395 2.51 2.58 -23.73
C TRP A 395 1.26 3.01 -24.52
N ASP A 396 1.21 2.82 -25.84
CA ASP A 396 -0.01 3.10 -26.63
C ASP A 396 -1.17 2.15 -26.21
N PRO A 397 -2.35 2.65 -25.73
CA PRO A 397 -2.86 4.04 -25.81
C PRO A 397 -2.86 4.86 -24.49
N TYR A 398 -2.17 4.43 -23.45
CA TYR A 398 -2.08 5.11 -22.15
C TYR A 398 -0.98 6.18 -22.12
N PRO A 399 -1.25 7.43 -21.68
CA PRO A 399 -0.29 8.53 -21.60
C PRO A 399 0.72 8.31 -20.46
N ILE A 400 1.54 7.26 -20.58
CA ILE A 400 2.51 6.81 -19.58
C ILE A 400 3.83 6.48 -20.28
N ASP A 401 4.87 7.27 -19.94
CA ASP A 401 6.26 6.94 -20.22
C ASP A 401 6.83 6.14 -19.05
N MET A 402 7.61 5.09 -19.34
CA MET A 402 8.34 4.31 -18.33
C MET A 402 9.80 4.09 -18.76
N GLU A 403 10.73 4.15 -17.81
CA GLU A 403 12.16 3.85 -17.99
C GLU A 403 12.67 2.91 -16.89
N PHE A 404 13.37 1.85 -17.29
CA PHE A 404 14.18 1.05 -16.37
C PHE A 404 15.54 1.72 -16.15
N GLY A 405 15.82 2.14 -14.91
CA GLY A 405 17.11 2.64 -14.47
C GLY A 405 17.96 1.54 -13.82
N PRO A 406 19.10 1.14 -14.42
CA PRO A 406 20.00 0.17 -13.80
C PRO A 406 20.54 0.66 -12.45
N PRO A 407 20.62 -0.19 -11.41
CA PRO A 407 20.35 -1.63 -11.44
C PRO A 407 18.93 -2.06 -11.05
N CYS A 408 18.14 -1.19 -10.40
CA CYS A 408 16.89 -1.57 -9.73
C CYS A 408 15.84 -0.46 -9.63
N MET A 409 15.83 0.48 -10.58
CA MET A 409 14.97 1.67 -10.55
C MET A 409 13.95 1.64 -11.68
N VAL A 410 12.74 2.13 -11.41
CA VAL A 410 11.70 2.40 -12.41
C VAL A 410 11.30 3.85 -12.29
N LEU A 411 11.45 4.61 -13.36
CA LEU A 411 10.94 5.97 -13.49
C LEU A 411 9.69 5.92 -14.38
N SER A 412 8.62 6.60 -13.96
CA SER A 412 7.44 6.77 -14.79
C SER A 412 6.96 8.21 -14.78
N THR A 413 6.37 8.63 -15.90
CA THR A 413 5.67 9.91 -16.02
C THR A 413 4.30 9.64 -16.63
N ILE A 414 3.26 9.99 -15.88
CA ILE A 414 1.85 9.71 -16.16
C ILE A 414 1.15 11.05 -16.41
N GLY A 415 0.51 11.19 -17.58
CA GLY A 415 -0.38 12.30 -17.87
C GLY A 415 -1.76 12.11 -17.24
N ILE A 416 -2.23 13.10 -16.47
CA ILE A 416 -3.49 13.03 -15.74
C ILE A 416 -4.38 14.26 -15.99
N SER A 417 -5.69 14.02 -16.15
CA SER A 417 -6.72 15.07 -16.23
C SER A 417 -7.37 15.32 -14.87
N LYS A 418 -7.54 14.25 -14.08
CA LYS A 418 -8.06 14.23 -12.71
C LYS A 418 -7.40 13.07 -11.96
N PRO A 419 -7.43 13.01 -10.61
CA PRO A 419 -6.96 11.85 -9.87
C PRO A 419 -7.62 10.54 -10.39
N GLY A 420 -6.79 9.58 -10.83
CA GLY A 420 -7.25 8.31 -11.43
C GLY A 420 -7.81 8.41 -12.85
N LYS A 421 -7.76 9.56 -13.52
CA LYS A 421 -8.15 9.71 -14.93
C LYS A 421 -7.00 10.25 -15.78
N LEU A 422 -6.68 9.49 -16.82
CA LEU A 422 -5.70 9.84 -17.85
C LEU A 422 -6.18 11.03 -18.70
N GLU A 423 -5.26 11.69 -19.42
CA GLU A 423 -5.55 12.75 -20.40
C GLU A 423 -4.79 12.48 -21.71
N GLY A 424 -5.30 12.93 -22.86
CA GLY A 424 -4.56 12.88 -24.14
C GLY A 424 -4.32 11.48 -24.73
N GLN A 425 -3.60 11.42 -25.85
CA GLN A 425 -3.14 10.19 -26.52
C GLN A 425 -1.64 9.93 -26.32
N SER A 426 -0.90 10.89 -25.76
CA SER A 426 0.49 10.77 -25.34
C SER A 426 0.78 11.61 -24.09
N THR A 427 1.81 11.25 -23.33
CA THR A 427 2.27 12.03 -22.15
C THR A 427 2.43 13.51 -22.50
N ARG A 428 3.04 13.82 -23.64
CA ARG A 428 3.39 15.20 -24.05
C ARG A 428 2.19 16.08 -24.41
N GLU A 429 1.01 15.48 -24.63
CA GLU A 429 -0.24 16.20 -24.89
C GLU A 429 -0.99 16.58 -23.59
N CYS A 430 -0.54 16.06 -22.44
CA CYS A 430 -1.24 16.22 -21.18
C CYS A 430 -0.96 17.59 -20.54
N SER A 431 -1.97 18.13 -19.86
CA SER A 431 -1.84 19.43 -19.19
C SER A 431 -1.15 19.34 -17.82
N THR A 432 -1.26 18.20 -17.14
CA THR A 432 -0.65 17.96 -15.83
C THR A 432 -0.10 16.54 -15.71
N HIS A 433 0.96 16.39 -14.92
CA HIS A 433 1.75 15.16 -14.85
C HIS A 433 2.08 14.72 -13.43
N LEU A 434 2.03 13.40 -13.25
CA LEU A 434 2.55 12.68 -12.10
C LEU A 434 3.84 11.97 -12.50
N HIS A 435 4.96 12.37 -11.89
CA HIS A 435 6.24 11.68 -12.04
C HIS A 435 6.53 10.81 -10.80
N GLN A 436 6.90 9.55 -11.01
CA GLN A 436 7.17 8.59 -9.95
C GLN A 436 8.54 7.96 -10.14
N LEU A 437 9.22 7.71 -9.03
CA LEU A 437 10.45 6.94 -8.95
C LEU A 437 10.26 5.82 -7.94
N HIS A 438 10.46 4.58 -8.39
CA HIS A 438 10.46 3.38 -7.58
C HIS A 438 11.89 2.80 -7.57
N VAL A 439 12.47 2.57 -6.40
CA VAL A 439 13.75 1.87 -6.23
C VAL A 439 13.48 0.55 -5.52
N CYS A 440 13.65 -0.57 -6.21
CA CYS A 440 13.41 -1.91 -5.70
C CYS A 440 14.72 -2.50 -5.16
N LEU A 441 15.14 -2.10 -3.96
CA LEU A 441 16.41 -2.55 -3.38
C LEU A 441 16.36 -4.06 -3.07
N PRO A 442 17.30 -4.88 -3.59
CA PRO A 442 17.41 -6.29 -3.21
C PRO A 442 17.83 -6.43 -1.74
N SER A 443 16.87 -6.70 -0.86
CA SER A 443 17.13 -6.90 0.57
C SER A 443 17.44 -8.35 0.89
N THR A 444 16.52 -9.27 0.57
CA THR A 444 16.74 -10.73 0.60
C THR A 444 16.00 -11.39 -0.58
N ARG A 445 16.26 -12.68 -0.85
CA ARG A 445 15.58 -13.42 -1.93
C ARG A 445 14.04 -13.54 -1.79
N GLN A 446 13.46 -13.05 -0.70
CA GLN A 446 12.01 -12.98 -0.46
C GLN A 446 11.59 -11.60 0.08
N LYS A 447 12.45 -10.58 -0.02
CA LYS A 447 12.19 -9.25 0.55
C LYS A 447 12.85 -8.15 -0.26
N THR A 448 12.09 -7.10 -0.53
CA THR A 448 12.53 -5.89 -1.23
C THR A 448 12.23 -4.68 -0.39
N ARG A 449 13.19 -3.78 -0.26
CA ARG A 449 12.95 -2.45 0.30
C ARG A 449 12.65 -1.49 -0.85
N LEU A 450 11.39 -1.11 -0.98
CA LEU A 450 10.94 -0.13 -1.96
C LEU A 450 11.12 1.28 -1.42
N LEU A 451 11.88 2.11 -2.13
CA LEU A 451 11.81 3.56 -1.97
C LEU A 451 10.89 4.10 -3.07
N TYR A 452 9.87 4.85 -2.70
CA TYR A 452 8.93 5.49 -3.61
C TYR A 452 9.00 7.01 -3.43
N ARG A 453 9.23 7.74 -4.53
CA ARG A 453 9.18 9.20 -4.59
C ARG A 453 8.11 9.62 -5.59
N MET A 454 7.19 10.47 -5.14
CA MET A 454 6.11 11.04 -5.94
C MET A 454 6.33 12.53 -6.15
N SER A 455 6.29 12.98 -7.40
CA SER A 455 6.43 14.39 -7.77
C SER A 455 5.33 14.83 -8.74
N LEU A 456 4.84 16.06 -8.61
CA LEU A 456 3.79 16.64 -9.45
C LEU A 456 4.29 17.96 -10.04
N ASP A 457 3.96 18.26 -11.29
CA ASP A 457 4.19 19.59 -11.90
C ASP A 457 3.05 20.60 -11.61
N PHE A 458 1.95 20.10 -11.05
CA PHE A 458 0.76 20.85 -10.68
C PHE A 458 0.49 20.81 -9.16
N ALA A 459 -0.50 21.60 -8.72
CA ALA A 459 -1.02 21.62 -7.35
C ALA A 459 0.03 21.69 -6.20
N PRO A 460 1.07 22.57 -6.27
CA PRO A 460 2.16 22.62 -5.28
C PRO A 460 1.70 22.94 -3.85
N VAL A 461 0.50 23.50 -3.70
CA VAL A 461 -0.13 23.78 -2.39
C VAL A 461 -0.39 22.49 -1.60
N LEU A 462 -0.61 21.35 -2.26
CA LEU A 462 -0.90 20.07 -1.59
C LEU A 462 0.22 19.62 -0.65
N LYS A 463 1.48 19.95 -0.97
CA LYS A 463 2.65 19.67 -0.12
C LYS A 463 2.58 20.36 1.24
N ASN A 464 1.93 21.52 1.33
CA ASN A 464 1.83 22.33 2.54
C ASN A 464 0.62 21.96 3.42
N ILE A 465 -0.23 21.04 2.96
CA ILE A 465 -1.40 20.59 3.73
C ILE A 465 -0.92 19.66 4.87
N PRO A 466 -1.22 19.98 6.14
CA PRO A 466 -0.85 19.13 7.28
C PRO A 466 -1.36 17.71 7.10
N PHE A 467 -0.57 16.73 7.56
CA PHE A 467 -0.91 15.29 7.52
C PHE A 467 -1.09 14.67 6.12
N MET A 468 -0.91 15.42 5.02
CA MET A 468 -1.08 14.90 3.65
C MET A 468 -0.19 13.68 3.33
N HIS A 469 0.98 13.57 3.96
CA HIS A 469 1.87 12.42 3.82
C HIS A 469 1.25 11.08 4.28
N TYR A 470 0.31 11.10 5.23
CA TYR A 470 -0.46 9.90 5.61
C TYR A 470 -1.44 9.49 4.51
N LEU A 471 -2.07 10.45 3.83
CA LEU A 471 -2.96 10.18 2.71
C LEU A 471 -2.18 9.61 1.50
N TRP A 472 -1.01 10.19 1.19
CA TRP A 472 -0.13 9.65 0.15
C TRP A 472 0.36 8.24 0.48
N ARG A 473 0.70 7.97 1.75
CA ARG A 473 1.05 6.61 2.20
C ARG A 473 -0.11 5.64 2.01
N HIS A 474 -1.31 6.01 2.45
CA HIS A 474 -2.50 5.17 2.32
C HIS A 474 -2.80 4.80 0.86
N PHE A 475 -2.76 5.77 -0.07
CA PHE A 475 -2.95 5.48 -1.50
C PHE A 475 -1.84 4.61 -2.09
N ALA A 476 -0.58 4.86 -1.74
CA ALA A 476 0.54 4.03 -2.21
C ALA A 476 0.44 2.58 -1.70
N GLU A 477 0.10 2.40 -0.41
CA GLU A 477 -0.14 1.09 0.19
C GLU A 477 -1.37 0.40 -0.43
N GLN A 478 -2.45 1.14 -0.73
CA GLN A 478 -3.64 0.57 -1.37
C GLN A 478 -3.31 0.00 -2.76
N VAL A 479 -2.66 0.78 -3.62
CA VAL A 479 -2.25 0.34 -4.98
C VAL A 479 -1.29 -0.85 -4.88
N LEU A 480 -0.25 -0.74 -4.05
CA LEU A 480 0.75 -1.80 -3.89
C LEU A 480 0.15 -3.13 -3.40
N ASN A 481 -0.85 -3.09 -2.52
CA ASN A 481 -1.53 -4.28 -2.03
C ASN A 481 -2.45 -4.95 -3.08
N GLU A 482 -2.83 -4.24 -4.15
CA GLU A 482 -3.53 -4.85 -5.28
C GLU A 482 -2.60 -5.78 -6.09
N ASP A 483 -1.36 -5.36 -6.34
CA ASP A 483 -0.32 -6.20 -6.98
C ASP A 483 0.21 -7.29 -6.06
N LEU A 484 0.51 -6.93 -4.80
CA LEU A 484 1.32 -7.76 -3.91
C LEU A 484 0.73 -9.17 -3.72
N ARG A 485 -0.60 -9.30 -3.65
CA ARG A 485 -1.29 -10.59 -3.56
C ARG A 485 -1.03 -11.51 -4.76
N LEU A 486 -0.83 -10.94 -5.95
CA LEU A 486 -0.54 -11.67 -7.18
C LEU A 486 0.95 -12.03 -7.27
N VAL A 487 1.83 -11.06 -6.98
CA VAL A 487 3.29 -11.22 -7.04
C VAL A 487 3.79 -12.22 -6.00
N ILE A 488 3.18 -12.30 -4.81
CA ILE A 488 3.48 -13.35 -3.81
C ILE A 488 3.18 -14.76 -4.37
N GLY A 489 2.03 -14.96 -5.02
CA GLY A 489 1.68 -16.25 -5.64
C GLY A 489 2.57 -16.61 -6.84
N GLN A 490 3.08 -15.61 -7.56
CA GLN A 490 4.11 -15.80 -8.58
C GLN A 490 5.44 -16.22 -7.95
N GLN A 491 5.88 -15.54 -6.89
CA GLN A 491 7.10 -15.87 -6.15
C GLN A 491 7.08 -17.32 -5.64
N GLU A 492 5.99 -17.76 -5.01
CA GLU A 492 5.84 -19.12 -4.50
C GLU A 492 6.07 -20.17 -5.61
N ARG A 493 5.42 -19.99 -6.77
CA ARG A 493 5.60 -20.89 -7.92
C ARG A 493 7.03 -20.89 -8.45
N MET A 494 7.72 -19.75 -8.41
CA MET A 494 9.11 -19.63 -8.88
C MET A 494 10.14 -20.14 -7.87
N LEU A 495 9.84 -20.12 -6.56
CA LEU A 495 10.60 -20.85 -5.55
C LEU A 495 10.42 -22.36 -5.71
N ASN A 496 9.23 -22.81 -6.13
CA ASN A 496 8.92 -24.19 -6.48
C ASN A 496 9.41 -24.63 -7.89
N GLY A 497 10.32 -23.86 -8.51
CA GLY A 497 11.02 -24.24 -9.75
C GLY A 497 10.39 -23.76 -11.07
N ALA A 498 9.27 -23.04 -11.04
CA ALA A 498 8.77 -22.38 -12.25
C ALA A 498 9.70 -21.22 -12.68
N ASN A 499 9.89 -21.04 -13.99
CA ASN A 499 10.66 -19.91 -14.52
C ASN A 499 9.90 -19.18 -15.64
N ILE A 500 8.93 -18.34 -15.23
CA ILE A 500 8.06 -17.61 -16.15
C ILE A 500 8.80 -16.53 -16.97
N TRP A 501 9.98 -16.07 -16.50
CA TRP A 501 10.78 -15.06 -17.19
C TRP A 501 11.18 -15.46 -18.61
N ASN A 502 11.24 -16.77 -18.88
CA ASN A 502 11.58 -17.34 -20.19
C ASN A 502 10.41 -17.42 -21.19
N MET A 503 9.19 -17.04 -20.81
CA MET A 503 7.98 -17.19 -21.62
C MET A 503 7.33 -15.86 -22.06
N PRO A 504 8.09 -14.90 -22.64
CA PRO A 504 7.56 -13.56 -22.88
C PRO A 504 6.44 -13.49 -23.93
N VAL A 505 5.65 -12.43 -23.80
CA VAL A 505 4.63 -11.98 -24.75
C VAL A 505 4.88 -10.53 -25.20
N SER A 506 4.01 -9.98 -26.05
CA SER A 506 4.29 -8.74 -26.81
C SER A 506 4.32 -7.46 -25.97
N TYR A 507 3.69 -7.45 -24.79
CA TYR A 507 3.69 -6.33 -23.85
C TYR A 507 4.88 -6.35 -22.89
N ASP A 508 5.47 -7.52 -22.60
CA ASP A 508 6.62 -7.67 -21.67
C ASP A 508 7.92 -6.96 -22.09
N LYS A 509 7.95 -6.15 -23.16
CA LYS A 509 9.20 -5.67 -23.79
C LYS A 509 10.17 -5.02 -22.80
N LEU A 510 9.65 -4.28 -21.83
CA LEU A 510 10.47 -3.57 -20.84
C LEU A 510 11.00 -4.53 -19.76
N GLY A 511 10.15 -5.41 -19.22
CA GLY A 511 10.58 -6.53 -18.36
C GLY A 511 11.62 -7.44 -19.04
N VAL A 512 11.43 -7.79 -20.32
CA VAL A 512 12.41 -8.54 -21.13
C VAL A 512 13.76 -7.83 -21.21
N ARG A 513 13.77 -6.50 -21.33
CA ARG A 513 15.02 -5.71 -21.35
C ARG A 513 15.73 -5.73 -20.00
N TYR A 514 14.98 -5.61 -18.89
CA TYR A 514 15.53 -5.83 -17.54
C TYR A 514 16.11 -7.24 -17.39
N ARG A 515 15.36 -8.29 -17.77
CA ARG A 515 15.80 -9.70 -17.70
C ARG A 515 17.09 -9.95 -18.49
N VAL A 516 17.17 -9.43 -19.73
CA VAL A 516 18.36 -9.53 -20.59
C VAL A 516 19.54 -8.72 -20.05
N TRP A 517 19.30 -7.53 -19.52
CA TRP A 517 20.32 -6.71 -18.86
C TRP A 517 20.89 -7.41 -17.61
N ARG A 518 20.02 -7.95 -16.74
CA ARG A 518 20.41 -8.69 -15.54
C ARG A 518 21.25 -9.91 -15.90
N ASN A 519 20.81 -10.70 -16.89
CA ASN A 519 21.56 -11.86 -17.36
C ASN A 519 22.97 -11.48 -17.87
N ALA A 520 23.09 -10.38 -18.64
CA ALA A 520 24.39 -9.90 -19.12
C ALA A 520 25.32 -9.42 -17.98
N VAL A 521 24.78 -8.81 -16.92
CA VAL A 521 25.53 -8.47 -15.69
C VAL A 521 26.01 -9.74 -14.96
N GLU A 522 25.13 -10.74 -14.83
CA GLU A 522 25.44 -12.01 -14.18
C GLU A 522 26.53 -12.77 -14.96
N GLU A 523 26.42 -12.88 -16.28
CA GLU A 523 27.43 -13.45 -17.19
C GLU A 523 28.75 -12.67 -17.22
N GLY A 524 28.72 -11.35 -16.94
CA GLY A 524 29.90 -10.48 -16.95
C GLY A 524 30.25 -9.96 -18.34
N ALA A 525 29.23 -9.60 -19.12
CA ALA A 525 29.41 -9.01 -20.44
C ALA A 525 30.23 -7.71 -20.38
N LYS A 526 31.21 -7.57 -21.29
CA LYS A 526 32.09 -6.39 -21.37
C LYS A 526 31.34 -5.08 -21.70
N GLN A 527 30.20 -5.19 -22.37
CA GLN A 527 29.29 -4.10 -22.66
C GLN A 527 27.89 -4.57 -22.28
N LEU A 528 27.22 -3.82 -21.40
CA LEU A 528 25.86 -4.14 -20.98
C LEU A 528 24.87 -3.74 -22.09
N PRO A 529 23.83 -4.55 -22.35
CA PRO A 529 22.83 -4.21 -23.36
C PRO A 529 22.07 -2.95 -22.93
N PHE A 530 21.65 -2.16 -23.91
CA PHE A 530 20.92 -0.90 -23.71
C PHE A 530 21.68 0.19 -22.93
N SER A 531 22.99 0.03 -22.70
CA SER A 531 23.85 1.15 -22.30
C SER A 531 23.82 2.22 -23.39
N LYS A 532 23.56 3.49 -23.05
CA LYS A 532 23.81 4.61 -23.95
C LYS A 532 25.30 4.58 -24.32
N SER A 533 25.62 4.31 -25.58
CA SER A 533 26.95 4.58 -26.12
C SER A 533 27.16 6.10 -26.06
N ASN A 534 28.18 6.54 -25.33
CA ASN A 534 28.63 7.93 -25.31
C ASN A 534 29.00 8.42 -26.72
#